data_AF-A0A517RKR5-F1
#
_entry.id   AF-A0A517RKR5-F1
#
_cell.length_a   1.000
_cell.length_b   1.000
_cell.length_c   1.000
_cell.angle_alpha   90.00
_cell.angle_beta   90.00
_cell.angle_gamma   90.00
#
_symmetry.space_group_name_H-M   'P 1'
#
loop_
_entity.id
_entity.type
_entity.pdbx_description
1 polymer ?
#
loop_
_entity_poly.entity_id
_entity_poly.type
_entity_poly.pdbx_seq_one_letter_code
_entity_poly.pdbx_strand_id
1 'polypeptide(L)'
;MNFPIHKILIQTDSEKKIGGLVQGELAHIPPEIEQAISDRDRFAFRLILEEFVVGLLKEMKSEQNFIQRGTAPHYQLEIILDHSRGMICFNGHQKVVRFSNVHN
;
A
#
# COMPACT_ATOMS: atom_id res chain seq x y z
N MET A 1 -11.52 3.41 20.25
CA MET A 1 -10.37 3.41 19.32
C MET A 1 -10.47 2.14 18.49
N ASN A 2 -10.99 2.19 17.27
CA ASN A 2 -11.08 1.00 16.41
C ASN A 2 -10.33 1.24 15.10
N PHE A 3 -9.01 1.29 15.20
CA PHE A 3 -8.10 1.08 14.07
C PHE A 3 -7.60 -0.37 14.19
N PRO A 4 -7.63 -1.21 13.14
CA PRO A 4 -7.98 -0.92 11.75
C PRO A 4 -9.45 -1.22 11.38
N ILE A 5 -10.00 -0.50 10.40
CA ILE A 5 -11.32 -0.82 9.79
C ILE A 5 -11.14 -1.80 8.64
N HIS A 6 -10.05 -1.69 7.88
CA HIS A 6 -9.72 -2.64 6.84
C HIS A 6 -8.22 -2.81 6.69
N LYS A 7 -7.80 -4.04 6.41
CA LYS A 7 -6.41 -4.42 6.20
C LYS A 7 -6.32 -5.30 4.95
N ILE A 8 -5.45 -4.89 4.04
CA ILE A 8 -5.05 -5.65 2.86
C ILE A 8 -3.64 -6.17 3.15
N LEU A 9 -3.41 -7.46 2.92
CA LEU A 9 -2.09 -8.08 3.00
C LEU A 9 -1.80 -8.82 1.70
N ILE A 10 -0.78 -8.36 0.99
CA ILE A 10 -0.30 -8.96 -0.25
C ILE A 10 1.10 -9.49 0.02
N GLN A 11 1.29 -10.79 -0.17
CA GLN A 11 2.59 -11.44 -0.12
C GLN A 11 2.86 -12.10 -1.47
N THR A 12 3.99 -11.78 -2.08
CA THR A 12 4.37 -12.36 -3.37
C THR A 12 5.88 -12.39 -3.55
N ASP A 13 6.34 -13.37 -4.29
CA ASP A 13 7.70 -13.52 -4.81
C ASP A 13 7.89 -12.80 -6.17
N SER A 14 6.81 -12.28 -6.75
CA SER A 14 6.81 -11.70 -8.10
C SER A 14 6.44 -10.22 -8.08
N GLU A 15 7.41 -9.37 -8.40
CA GLU A 15 7.19 -7.93 -8.56
C GLU A 15 6.07 -7.63 -9.57
N LYS A 16 6.06 -8.35 -10.70
CA LYS A 16 5.07 -8.14 -11.78
C LYS A 16 3.64 -8.39 -11.31
N LYS A 17 3.45 -9.18 -10.24
CA LYS A 17 2.13 -9.47 -9.67
C LYS A 17 1.67 -8.40 -8.69
N ILE A 18 2.59 -7.65 -8.06
CA ILE A 18 2.25 -6.67 -7.02
C ILE A 18 1.23 -5.65 -7.53
N GLY A 19 1.49 -5.04 -8.70
CA GLY A 19 0.58 -4.02 -9.25
C GLY A 19 -0.83 -4.55 -9.49
N GLY A 20 -0.95 -5.76 -10.05
CA GLY A 20 -2.26 -6.40 -10.29
C GLY A 20 -2.98 -6.79 -9.00
N LEU A 21 -2.25 -7.35 -8.03
CA LEU A 21 -2.80 -7.71 -6.72
C LEU A 21 -3.28 -6.47 -5.96
N VAL A 22 -2.50 -5.39 -5.97
CA VAL A 22 -2.89 -4.12 -5.36
C VAL A 22 -4.16 -3.57 -5.97
N GLN A 23 -4.25 -3.53 -7.31
CA GLN A 23 -5.46 -3.03 -7.98
C GLN A 23 -6.69 -3.89 -7.68
N GLY A 24 -6.52 -5.21 -7.61
CA GLY A 24 -7.58 -6.13 -7.21
C GLY A 24 -8.08 -5.86 -5.79
N GLU A 25 -7.17 -5.79 -4.82
CA GLU A 25 -7.54 -5.60 -3.41
C GLU A 25 -8.13 -4.20 -3.15
N LEU A 26 -7.63 -3.15 -3.81
CA LEU A 26 -8.19 -1.81 -3.69
C LEU A 26 -9.62 -1.70 -4.27
N ALA A 27 -10.00 -2.57 -5.21
CA ALA A 27 -11.37 -2.64 -5.73
C ALA A 27 -12.36 -3.25 -4.72
N HIS A 28 -11.85 -3.88 -3.65
CA HIS A 28 -12.62 -4.52 -2.59
C HIS A 28 -12.61 -3.74 -1.27
N ILE A 29 -12.22 -2.47 -1.30
CA ILE A 29 -12.30 -1.61 -0.11
C ILE A 29 -13.76 -1.54 0.37
N PRO A 30 -14.02 -1.74 1.68
CA PRO A 30 -15.37 -1.66 2.23
C PRO A 30 -16.03 -0.30 1.93
N PRO A 31 -17.32 -0.28 1.56
CA PRO A 31 -18.05 0.96 1.28
C PRO A 31 -18.00 1.98 2.43
N GLU A 32 -17.90 1.53 3.68
CA GLU A 32 -17.79 2.38 4.87
C GLU A 32 -16.52 3.25 4.87
N ILE A 33 -15.42 2.72 4.33
CA ILE A 33 -14.17 3.47 4.15
C ILE A 33 -14.27 4.32 2.88
N GLU A 34 -14.81 3.74 1.81
CA GLU A 34 -14.93 4.42 0.52
C GLU A 34 -15.79 5.69 0.60
N GLN A 35 -16.88 5.64 1.36
CA GLN A 35 -17.79 6.77 1.58
C GLN A 35 -17.21 7.80 2.57
N ALA A 36 -16.35 7.36 3.49
CA ALA A 36 -15.73 8.26 4.47
C ALA A 36 -14.57 9.09 3.88
N ILE A 37 -13.99 8.64 2.77
CA ILE A 37 -12.84 9.26 2.13
C ILE A 37 -13.27 9.95 0.82
N SER A 38 -12.90 11.22 0.66
CA SER A 38 -13.18 11.96 -0.58
C SER A 38 -12.55 11.28 -1.80
N ASP A 39 -13.13 11.44 -2.99
CA ASP A 39 -12.55 10.94 -4.24
C ASP A 39 -11.11 11.47 -4.44
N ARG A 40 -10.86 12.72 -4.04
CA ARG A 40 -9.54 13.35 -4.09
C ARG A 40 -8.54 12.63 -3.20
N ASP A 41 -8.92 12.33 -1.95
CA ASP A 41 -8.03 11.63 -1.02
C ASP A 41 -7.82 10.17 -1.44
N ARG A 42 -8.85 9.49 -1.99
CA ARG A 42 -8.71 8.15 -2.56
C ARG A 42 -7.72 8.14 -3.72
N PHE A 43 -7.84 9.10 -4.64
CA PHE A 43 -6.91 9.25 -5.75
C PHE A 43 -5.49 9.55 -5.27
N ALA A 44 -5.34 10.51 -4.34
CA ALA A 44 -4.05 10.86 -3.76
C ALA A 44 -3.40 9.68 -3.04
N PHE A 45 -4.17 8.89 -2.30
CA PHE A 45 -3.70 7.69 -1.62
C PHE A 45 -3.18 6.65 -2.62
N ARG A 46 -3.93 6.40 -3.70
CA ARG A 46 -3.50 5.46 -4.76
C ARG A 46 -2.20 5.91 -5.41
N LEU A 47 -2.07 7.21 -5.70
CA LEU A 47 -0.84 7.76 -6.27
C LEU A 47 0.34 7.58 -5.30
N ILE A 48 0.16 7.92 -4.02
CA ILE A 48 1.19 7.78 -2.99
C ILE A 48 1.60 6.31 -2.81
N LEU A 49 0.64 5.39 -2.84
CA LEU A 49 0.89 3.95 -2.76
C LEU A 49 1.75 3.49 -3.92
N GLU A 50 1.40 3.87 -5.15
CA GLU A 50 2.16 3.50 -6.34
C GLU A 50 3.58 4.07 -6.30
N GLU A 51 3.73 5.37 -6.01
CA GLU A 51 5.04 6.01 -5.89
C GLU A 51 5.91 5.38 -4.80
N PHE A 52 5.32 5.05 -3.65
CA PHE A 52 6.03 4.46 -2.52
C PHE A 52 6.51 3.04 -2.85
N VAL A 53 5.63 2.19 -3.37
CA VAL A 53 5.98 0.81 -3.74
C VAL A 53 6.99 0.78 -4.89
N VAL A 54 6.77 1.58 -5.95
CA VAL A 54 7.70 1.65 -7.09
C VAL A 54 9.06 2.21 -6.68
N GLY A 55 9.10 3.21 -5.80
CA GLY A 55 10.33 3.77 -5.25
C GLY A 55 11.15 2.70 -4.52
N LEU A 56 10.52 2.00 -3.56
CA LEU A 56 11.18 0.96 -2.77
C LEU A 56 11.57 -0.27 -3.61
N LEU A 57 10.77 -0.65 -4.62
CA LEU A 57 11.14 -1.72 -5.55
C LEU A 57 12.45 -1.41 -6.30
N LYS A 58 12.68 -0.15 -6.69
CA LYS A 58 13.93 0.27 -7.33
C LYS A 58 15.12 0.19 -6.38
N GLU A 59 14.93 0.63 -5.13
CA GLU A 59 15.96 0.54 -4.08
C GLU A 59 16.35 -0.91 -3.80
N MET A 60 15.36 -1.78 -3.60
CA MET A 60 15.58 -3.22 -3.38
C MET A 60 16.31 -3.90 -4.54
N LYS A 61 15.98 -3.55 -5.79
CA LYS A 61 16.73 -4.07 -6.96
C LYS A 61 18.18 -3.62 -6.95
N SER A 62 18.43 -2.37 -6.58
CA SER A 62 19.79 -1.84 -6.50
C SER A 62 20.61 -2.63 -5.46
N GLU A 63 20.02 -2.90 -4.29
CA GLU A 63 20.65 -3.69 -3.22
C GLU A 63 20.84 -5.17 -3.61
N GLN A 64 19.88 -5.79 -4.28
CA GLN A 64 19.98 -7.18 -4.76
C GLN A 64 21.03 -7.36 -5.86
N ASN A 65 21.21 -6.37 -6.73
CA ASN A 65 22.31 -6.39 -7.69
C ASN A 65 23.68 -6.35 -6.99
N PHE A 66 23.73 -5.82 -5.76
CA PHE A 66 24.93 -5.75 -4.94
C PHE A 66 25.16 -7.01 -4.10
N ILE A 67 24.11 -7.72 -3.68
CA ILE A 67 24.17 -8.90 -2.82
C ILE A 67 23.95 -10.17 -3.66
N GLN A 68 25.05 -10.83 -4.05
CA GLN A 68 24.99 -12.10 -4.75
C GLN A 68 24.44 -13.24 -3.88
N ARG A 69 23.36 -13.87 -4.40
CA ARG A 69 22.92 -15.27 -4.29
C ARG A 69 22.14 -15.72 -3.04
N GLY A 70 20.87 -16.06 -3.28
CA GLY A 70 20.27 -17.27 -2.70
C GLY A 70 18.78 -17.18 -2.41
N THR A 71 18.30 -16.03 -1.95
CA THR A 71 16.91 -15.84 -1.54
C THR A 71 16.13 -15.07 -2.60
N ALA A 72 15.06 -15.69 -3.12
CA ALA A 72 14.09 -14.97 -3.93
C ALA A 72 13.54 -13.76 -3.12
N PRO A 73 13.36 -12.58 -3.74
CA PRO A 73 12.71 -11.47 -3.07
C PRO A 73 11.35 -11.92 -2.54
N HIS A 74 11.13 -11.75 -1.23
CA HIS A 74 9.79 -11.84 -0.67
C HIS A 74 9.26 -10.42 -0.52
N TYR A 75 8.27 -10.07 -1.34
CA TYR A 75 7.58 -8.80 -1.26
C TYR A 75 6.36 -8.95 -0.36
N GLN A 76 6.26 -8.08 0.64
CA GLN A 76 5.14 -7.99 1.54
C GLN A 76 4.64 -6.55 1.54
N LEU A 77 3.41 -6.36 1.08
CA LEU A 77 2.69 -5.11 1.14
C LEU A 77 1.51 -5.26 2.09
N GLU A 78 1.44 -4.40 3.09
CA GLU A 78 0.31 -4.26 3.99
C GLU A 78 -0.26 -2.86 3.81
N ILE A 79 -1.56 -2.78 3.55
CA ILE A 79 -2.28 -1.51 3.50
C ILE A 79 -3.33 -1.56 4.61
N ILE A 80 -3.31 -0.56 5.48
CA ILE A 80 -4.29 -0.42 6.55
C ILE A 80 -5.08 0.86 6.31
N LEU A 81 -6.40 0.74 6.31
CA LEU A 81 -7.32 1.85 6.09
C LEU A 81 -8.24 2.05 7.28
N ASP A 82 -8.54 3.31 7.53
CA ASP A 82 -9.53 3.83 8.47
C ASP A 82 -10.10 5.12 7.87
N HIS A 83 -11.17 5.67 8.46
CA HIS A 83 -11.87 6.84 7.94
C HIS A 83 -10.99 8.09 7.81
N SER A 84 -9.94 8.22 8.63
CA SER A 84 -9.11 9.43 8.71
C SER A 84 -7.70 9.29 8.14
N ARG A 85 -7.25 8.06 7.89
CA ARG A 85 -5.87 7.79 7.47
C ARG A 85 -5.70 6.42 6.82
N GLY A 86 -4.74 6.35 5.91
CA GLY A 86 -4.21 5.12 5.35
C GLY A 86 -2.76 4.92 5.77
N MET A 87 -2.37 3.68 6.04
CA MET A 87 -0.98 3.29 6.25
C MET A 87 -0.58 2.29 5.18
N ILE A 88 0.58 2.49 4.59
CA ILE A 88 1.19 1.62 3.59
C ILE A 88 2.48 1.10 4.23
N CYS A 89 2.63 -0.22 4.33
CA CYS A 89 3.82 -0.88 4.82
C CYS A 89 4.33 -1.83 3.73
N PHE A 90 5.50 -1.55 3.17
CA PHE A 90 6.12 -2.37 2.14
C PHE A 90 7.48 -2.87 2.62
N ASN A 91 7.65 -4.17 2.78
CA ASN A 91 8.88 -4.81 3.25
C ASN A 91 9.48 -4.16 4.52
N GLY A 92 8.63 -3.69 5.43
CA GLY A 92 9.03 -3.02 6.68
C GLY A 92 9.16 -1.50 6.58
N HIS A 93 9.12 -0.93 5.38
CA HIS A 93 9.06 0.53 5.19
C HIS A 93 7.62 1.00 5.28
N GLN A 94 7.36 1.98 6.14
CA GLN A 94 6.00 2.49 6.40
C GLN A 94 5.82 3.93 5.93
N LYS A 95 4.62 4.23 5.40
CA LYS A 95 4.16 5.58 5.06
C LYS A 95 2.72 5.75 5.52
N VAL A 96 2.48 6.83 6.28
CA VAL A 96 1.13 7.19 6.74
C VAL A 96 0.63 8.36 5.91
N VAL A 97 -0.57 8.22 5.36
CA VAL A 97 -1.28 9.23 4.60
C VAL A 97 -2.50 9.65 5.41
N ARG A 98 -2.64 10.95 5.67
CA ARG A 98 -3.85 11.48 6.32
C ARG A 98 -4.85 11.83 5.24
N PHE A 99 -6.10 11.44 5.45
CA PHE A 99 -7.20 11.87 4.60
C PHE A 99 -7.70 13.21 5.11
N SER A 100 -8.03 14.08 4.17
CA SER A 100 -8.66 15.35 4.49
C SER A 100 -10.06 15.03 4.97
N ASN A 101 -10.28 15.01 6.29
CA ASN A 101 -11.63 14.80 6.83
C ASN A 101 -12.56 15.84 6.20
N VAL A 102 -13.44 15.42 5.30
CA VAL A 102 -14.60 16.21 4.90
C VAL A 102 -15.67 15.95 5.96
N HIS A 103 -15.43 16.46 7.17
CA HIS A 103 -16.53 16.72 8.10
C HIS A 103 -16.86 18.20 7.97
N ASN A 104 -17.99 18.44 7.28
CA ASN A 104 -18.83 19.66 7.24
C ASN A 104 -18.21 20.97 7.73
#